data_AF-A0A0V9UG49-F1
#
_entry.id   AF-A0A0V9UG49-F1
#
_cell.length_a   1.000
_cell.length_b   1.000
_cell.length_c   1.000
_cell.angle_alpha   90.00
_cell.angle_beta   90.00
_cell.angle_gamma   90.00
#
_symmetry.space_group_name_H-M   'P 1'
#
loop_
_entity.id
_entity.type
_entity.pdbx_description
1 polymer ?
#
loop_
_entity_poly.entity_id
_entity_poly.type
_entity_poly.pdbx_seq_one_letter_code
_entity_poly.pdbx_strand_id
1 'polypeptide(L)'
;MNEEIRTRIVETADALFYSRGFGQVGMDAVRDAAGVSLRALYKEFPSKDELIAAVLAGRHEMWTKGVEAKVDAIADPAARLLAVYDFLSDWFADPHFRGCGFINAFGELGSANPRVAEIVREHKADFQRYVARLVAEASAPDSLAPQLAILAEGAQTTAAIAGTTDAAAQARAAAEILINSALAGK
;
A
#
# COMPACT_ATOMS: atom_id res chain seq x y z
N MET A 1 -21.24 -18.76 -7.90
CA MET A 1 -21.27 -19.45 -6.59
C MET A 1 -19.88 -20.03 -6.36
N ASN A 2 -18.89 -19.19 -6.02
CA ASN A 2 -18.68 -18.86 -4.61
C ASN A 2 -17.85 -17.59 -4.35
N GLU A 3 -18.14 -16.50 -5.06
CA GLU A 3 -17.40 -15.22 -4.95
C GLU A 3 -17.34 -14.70 -3.51
N GLU A 4 -18.44 -14.83 -2.76
CA GLU A 4 -18.49 -14.52 -1.32
C GLU A 4 -17.48 -15.31 -0.47
N ILE A 5 -17.30 -16.61 -0.75
CA ILE A 5 -16.30 -17.42 -0.04
C ILE A 5 -14.89 -17.03 -0.46
N ARG A 6 -14.67 -16.76 -1.74
CA ARG A 6 -13.36 -16.29 -2.21
C ARG A 6 -12.98 -14.98 -1.52
N THR A 7 -13.89 -14.00 -1.50
CA THR A 7 -13.70 -12.72 -0.81
C THR A 7 -13.44 -12.93 0.67
N ARG A 8 -14.28 -13.72 1.36
CA ARG A 8 -14.08 -14.02 2.79
C ARG A 8 -12.71 -14.65 3.09
N ILE A 9 -12.25 -15.57 2.24
CA ILE A 9 -10.92 -16.19 2.37
C ILE A 9 -9.84 -15.12 2.23
N VAL A 10 -9.93 -14.24 1.23
CA VAL A 10 -8.93 -13.18 0.98
C VAL A 10 -8.89 -12.19 2.14
N GLU A 11 -10.04 -11.70 2.61
CA GLU A 11 -10.12 -10.75 3.73
C GLU A 11 -9.58 -11.36 5.03
N THR A 12 -9.92 -12.63 5.29
CA THR A 12 -9.40 -13.34 6.46
C THR A 12 -7.90 -13.54 6.38
N ALA A 13 -7.41 -13.98 5.22
CA ALA A 13 -5.98 -14.17 4.97
C ALA A 13 -5.23 -12.84 5.10
N ASP A 14 -5.80 -11.76 4.59
CA ASP A 14 -5.24 -10.42 4.69
C ASP A 14 -5.05 -9.99 6.15
N ALA A 15 -6.10 -10.09 6.96
CA ALA A 15 -6.04 -9.76 8.38
C ALA A 15 -4.99 -10.62 9.13
N LEU A 16 -4.88 -11.91 8.80
CA LEU A 16 -3.89 -12.80 9.39
C LEU A 16 -2.46 -12.46 8.95
N PHE A 17 -2.21 -12.31 7.65
CA PHE A 17 -0.89 -11.97 7.12
C PHE A 17 -0.42 -10.62 7.66
N TYR A 18 -1.30 -9.64 7.72
CA TYR A 18 -0.96 -8.30 8.19
C TYR A 18 -0.66 -8.23 9.69
N SER A 19 -1.29 -9.10 10.49
CA SER A 19 -1.08 -9.13 11.94
C SER A 19 0.02 -10.08 12.41
N ARG A 20 0.30 -11.16 11.67
CA ARG A 20 1.19 -12.25 12.10
C ARG A 20 2.35 -12.52 11.13
N GLY A 21 2.38 -11.86 9.99
CA GLY A 21 3.37 -12.07 8.93
C GLY A 21 2.94 -13.13 7.92
N PHE A 22 3.43 -12.99 6.70
CA PHE A 22 3.16 -13.91 5.60
C PHE A 22 3.81 -15.27 5.82
N GLY A 23 5.01 -15.33 6.38
CA GLY A 23 5.72 -16.59 6.62
C GLY A 23 5.01 -17.49 7.62
N GLN A 24 4.57 -16.91 8.75
CA GLN A 24 4.04 -17.65 9.90
C GLN A 24 2.62 -18.18 9.71
N VAL A 25 1.81 -17.55 8.87
CA VAL A 25 0.42 -17.94 8.65
C VAL A 25 0.34 -19.08 7.64
N GLY A 26 -0.06 -20.27 8.08
CA GLY A 26 -0.32 -21.42 7.21
C GLY A 26 -1.74 -21.43 6.62
N MET A 27 -1.97 -22.28 5.62
CA MET A 27 -3.30 -22.47 5.01
C MET A 27 -4.35 -22.99 6.01
N ASP A 28 -3.94 -23.81 7.00
CA ASP A 28 -4.82 -24.28 8.07
C ASP A 28 -5.35 -23.14 8.94
N ALA A 29 -4.50 -22.16 9.28
CA ALA A 29 -4.92 -20.99 10.06
C ALA A 29 -5.94 -20.14 9.30
N VAL A 30 -5.75 -19.97 7.99
CA VAL A 30 -6.71 -19.26 7.12
C VAL A 30 -8.03 -20.03 7.03
N ARG A 31 -7.97 -21.35 6.84
CA ARG A 31 -9.15 -22.23 6.81
C ARG A 31 -10.00 -22.04 8.07
N ASP A 32 -9.36 -22.18 9.23
CA ASP A 32 -10.04 -22.15 10.53
C ASP A 32 -10.67 -20.78 10.78
N ALA A 33 -9.94 -19.71 10.48
CA ALA A 33 -10.45 -18.35 10.63
C ALA A 33 -11.56 -18.00 9.62
N ALA A 34 -11.48 -18.50 8.38
CA ALA A 34 -12.45 -18.21 7.33
C ALA A 34 -13.71 -19.11 7.41
N GLY A 35 -13.72 -20.10 8.31
CA GLY A 35 -14.83 -21.03 8.49
C GLY A 35 -15.13 -21.86 7.23
N VAL A 36 -14.10 -22.25 6.48
CA VAL A 36 -14.23 -23.06 5.26
C VAL A 36 -13.58 -24.42 5.45
N SER A 37 -13.91 -25.41 4.60
CA SER A 37 -13.14 -26.66 4.58
C SER A 37 -11.79 -26.46 3.88
N LEU A 38 -10.79 -27.28 4.22
CA LEU A 38 -9.48 -27.24 3.54
C LEU A 38 -9.63 -27.49 2.03
N ARG A 39 -10.54 -28.41 1.66
CA ARG A 39 -10.89 -28.69 0.26
C ARG A 39 -11.46 -27.46 -0.45
N ALA A 40 -12.32 -26.68 0.21
CA ALA A 40 -12.87 -25.46 -0.36
C ALA A 40 -11.80 -24.37 -0.50
N LEU A 41 -10.92 -24.22 0.50
CA LEU A 41 -9.80 -23.28 0.43
C LEU A 41 -8.88 -23.58 -0.76
N TYR A 42 -8.41 -24.83 -0.91
CA TYR A 42 -7.54 -25.22 -2.03
C TYR A 42 -8.23 -25.20 -3.39
N LYS A 43 -9.57 -25.30 -3.44
CA LYS A 43 -10.34 -25.12 -4.67
C LYS A 43 -10.27 -23.67 -5.16
N GLU A 44 -10.34 -22.70 -4.25
CA GLU A 44 -10.26 -21.27 -4.58
C GLU A 44 -8.81 -20.79 -4.77
N PHE A 45 -7.90 -21.31 -3.94
CA PHE A 45 -6.48 -20.93 -3.92
C PHE A 45 -5.62 -22.20 -3.86
N PRO A 46 -5.18 -22.71 -5.04
CA PRO A 46 -4.41 -23.95 -5.13
C PRO A 46 -3.10 -23.96 -4.34
N SER A 47 -2.56 -22.78 -3.99
CA SER A 47 -1.38 -22.63 -3.16
C SER A 47 -1.50 -21.40 -2.25
N LYS A 48 -0.64 -21.34 -1.22
CA LYS A 48 -0.48 -20.15 -0.39
C LYS A 48 -0.04 -18.94 -1.21
N ASP A 49 0.80 -19.15 -2.22
CA ASP A 49 1.29 -18.08 -3.10
C ASP A 49 0.17 -17.44 -3.92
N GLU A 50 -0.80 -18.24 -4.41
CA GLU A 50 -2.00 -17.70 -5.08
C GLU A 50 -2.85 -16.84 -4.14
N LEU A 51 -2.97 -17.28 -2.88
CA LEU A 51 -3.69 -16.52 -1.85
C LEU A 51 -2.96 -15.21 -1.50
N ILE A 52 -1.64 -15.25 -1.34
CA ILE A 52 -0.82 -14.06 -1.11
C ILE A 52 -0.95 -13.08 -2.26
N ALA A 53 -0.89 -13.55 -3.50
CA ALA A 53 -1.06 -12.70 -4.68
C ALA A 53 -2.43 -12.02 -4.70
N ALA A 54 -3.50 -12.75 -4.36
CA ALA A 54 -4.85 -12.18 -4.27
C ALA A 54 -4.99 -11.15 -3.13
N VAL A 55 -4.38 -11.41 -1.97
CA VAL A 55 -4.33 -10.45 -0.85
C VAL A 55 -3.60 -9.17 -1.28
N LEU A 56 -2.44 -9.29 -1.92
CA LEU A 56 -1.68 -8.13 -2.39
C LEU A 56 -2.43 -7.35 -3.48
N ALA A 57 -3.18 -8.02 -4.35
CA ALA A 57 -4.05 -7.35 -5.32
C ALA A 57 -5.16 -6.54 -4.64
N GLY A 58 -5.83 -7.11 -3.63
CA GLY A 58 -6.84 -6.39 -2.85
C GLY A 58 -6.26 -5.19 -2.09
N ARG A 59 -5.07 -5.35 -1.51
CA ARG A 59 -4.34 -4.24 -0.88
C ARG A 59 -3.94 -3.14 -1.86
N HIS A 60 -3.51 -3.51 -3.07
CA HIS A 60 -3.19 -2.56 -4.12
C HIS A 60 -4.43 -1.71 -4.42
N GLU A 61 -5.57 -2.37 -4.65
CA GLU A 61 -6.82 -1.68 -4.98
C GLU A 61 -7.30 -0.77 -3.84
N MET A 62 -7.26 -1.25 -2.59
CA MET A 62 -7.61 -0.45 -1.40
C MET A 62 -6.73 0.79 -1.28
N TRP A 63 -5.41 0.62 -1.46
CA TRP A 63 -4.45 1.72 -1.41
C TRP A 63 -4.70 2.76 -2.50
N THR A 64 -4.76 2.31 -3.75
CA THR A 64 -4.93 3.17 -4.93
C THR A 64 -6.23 3.95 -4.83
N LYS A 65 -7.35 3.29 -4.51
CA LYS A 65 -8.64 3.98 -4.33
C LYS A 65 -8.61 4.97 -3.17
N GLY A 66 -7.93 4.63 -2.07
CA GLY A 66 -7.82 5.52 -0.90
C GLY A 66 -7.07 6.81 -1.21
N VAL A 67 -5.90 6.69 -1.85
CA VAL A 67 -5.11 7.87 -2.23
C VAL A 67 -5.84 8.69 -3.30
N GLU A 68 -6.43 8.04 -4.30
CA GLU A 68 -7.21 8.72 -5.35
C GLU A 68 -8.39 9.49 -4.77
N ALA A 69 -9.17 8.89 -3.87
CA ALA A 69 -10.30 9.56 -3.23
C ALA A 69 -9.87 10.82 -2.45
N LYS A 70 -8.72 10.77 -1.75
CA LYS A 70 -8.19 11.93 -1.03
C LYS A 70 -7.72 13.03 -1.97
N VAL A 71 -7.04 12.65 -3.06
CA VAL A 71 -6.48 13.58 -4.05
C VAL A 71 -7.57 14.23 -4.90
N ASP A 72 -8.54 13.46 -5.37
CA ASP A 72 -9.61 13.93 -6.28
C ASP A 72 -10.57 14.91 -5.59
N ALA A 73 -10.62 14.90 -4.26
CA ALA A 73 -11.35 15.89 -3.46
C ALA A 73 -10.71 17.30 -3.49
N ILE A 74 -9.50 17.44 -4.02
CA ILE A 74 -8.74 18.69 -4.06
C ILE A 74 -8.73 19.25 -5.48
N ALA A 75 -9.05 20.55 -5.62
CA ALA A 75 -9.06 21.23 -6.92
C ALA A 75 -7.68 21.74 -7.35
N ASP A 76 -6.89 22.26 -6.42
CA ASP A 76 -5.58 22.85 -6.71
C ASP A 76 -4.52 21.75 -7.01
N PRO A 77 -3.86 21.76 -8.18
CA PRO A 77 -2.88 20.73 -8.54
C PRO A 77 -1.68 20.62 -7.61
N ALA A 78 -1.21 21.72 -7.02
CA ALA A 78 -0.09 21.66 -6.08
C ALA A 78 -0.53 21.05 -4.74
N ALA A 79 -1.73 21.40 -4.25
CA ALA A 79 -2.32 20.82 -3.05
C ALA A 79 -2.65 19.34 -3.21
N ARG A 80 -2.98 18.86 -4.43
CA ARG A 80 -3.14 17.41 -4.71
C ARG A 80 -1.90 16.59 -4.38
N LEU A 81 -0.71 17.13 -4.64
CA LEU A 81 0.54 16.45 -4.27
C LEU A 81 0.68 16.29 -2.76
N LEU A 82 0.23 17.28 -1.98
CA LEU A 82 0.22 17.22 -0.51
C LEU A 82 -0.85 16.28 0.04
N ALA A 83 -1.98 16.15 -0.66
CA ALA A 83 -3.09 15.28 -0.26
C ALA A 83 -2.70 13.80 -0.16
N VAL A 84 -1.65 13.37 -0.89
CA VAL A 84 -1.06 12.03 -0.73
C VAL A 84 -0.62 11.80 0.71
N TYR A 85 0.02 12.77 1.35
CA TYR A 85 0.49 12.66 2.74
C TYR A 85 -0.64 12.85 3.75
N ASP A 86 -1.69 13.59 3.40
CA ASP A 86 -2.90 13.69 4.22
C ASP A 86 -3.61 12.33 4.28
N PHE A 87 -3.64 11.58 3.17
CA PHE A 87 -4.10 10.20 3.16
C PHE A 87 -3.21 9.28 4.03
N LEU A 88 -1.88 9.45 3.98
CA LEU A 88 -0.98 8.71 4.88
C LEU A 88 -1.28 8.97 6.35
N SER A 89 -1.56 10.23 6.71
CA SER A 89 -1.90 10.61 8.08
C SER A 89 -3.16 9.88 8.56
N ASP A 90 -4.20 9.85 7.74
CA ASP A 90 -5.44 9.12 8.06
C ASP A 90 -5.17 7.61 8.19
N TRP A 91 -4.38 7.05 7.27
CA TRP A 91 -4.08 5.62 7.25
C TRP A 91 -3.25 5.18 8.45
N PHE A 92 -2.26 5.98 8.86
CA PHE A 92 -1.42 5.69 10.02
C PHE A 92 -2.19 5.79 11.35
N ALA A 93 -3.30 6.54 11.36
CA ALA A 93 -4.17 6.66 12.53
C ALA A 93 -5.09 5.44 12.73
N ASP A 94 -5.18 4.53 11.75
CA ASP A 94 -5.94 3.28 11.91
C ASP A 94 -5.28 2.40 13.00
N PRO A 95 -6.02 1.98 14.05
CA PRO A 95 -5.48 1.09 15.09
C PRO A 95 -4.91 -0.24 14.56
N HIS A 96 -5.38 -0.67 13.39
CA HIS A 96 -4.94 -1.88 12.70
C HIS A 96 -3.76 -1.64 11.77
N PHE A 97 -3.27 -0.41 11.62
CA PHE A 97 -2.10 -0.11 10.81
C PHE A 97 -0.86 -0.86 11.33
N ARG A 98 -0.19 -1.56 10.42
CA ARG A 98 1.03 -2.36 10.67
C ARG A 98 2.10 -2.12 9.61
N GLY A 99 2.10 -0.93 9.01
CA GLY A 99 3.01 -0.57 7.92
C GLY A 99 2.50 -0.96 6.53
N CYS A 100 3.36 -0.80 5.53
CA CYS A 100 3.00 -1.13 4.15
C CYS A 100 3.00 -2.65 3.94
N GLY A 101 1.85 -3.21 3.56
CA GLY A 101 1.71 -4.64 3.28
C GLY A 101 2.68 -5.15 2.21
N PHE A 102 3.05 -4.30 1.24
CA PHE A 102 4.02 -4.63 0.19
C PHE A 102 5.46 -4.64 0.69
N ILE A 103 5.85 -3.69 1.54
CA ILE A 103 7.18 -3.67 2.17
C ILE A 103 7.35 -4.89 3.07
N ASN A 104 6.35 -5.20 3.88
CA ASN A 104 6.35 -6.38 4.76
C ASN A 104 6.45 -7.69 3.93
N ALA A 105 5.62 -7.83 2.89
CA ALA A 105 5.66 -8.99 2.00
C ALA A 105 7.02 -9.17 1.32
N PHE A 106 7.62 -8.08 0.83
CA PHE A 106 8.94 -8.12 0.20
C PHE A 106 10.04 -8.49 1.20
N GLY A 107 10.00 -7.91 2.41
CA GLY A 107 10.95 -8.21 3.47
C GLY A 107 10.92 -9.67 3.92
N GLU A 108 9.72 -10.27 3.99
CA GLU A 108 9.56 -11.66 4.41
C GLU A 108 9.82 -12.68 3.29
N LEU A 109 9.38 -12.39 2.07
CA LEU A 109 9.29 -13.39 0.99
C LEU A 109 10.09 -13.02 -0.26
N GLY A 110 10.45 -11.76 -0.47
CA GLY A 110 10.93 -11.26 -1.76
C GLY A 110 12.25 -11.88 -2.24
N SER A 111 13.09 -12.37 -1.35
CA SER A 111 14.36 -13.05 -1.70
C SER A 111 14.14 -14.49 -2.17
N ALA A 112 13.07 -15.15 -1.73
CA ALA A 112 12.79 -16.56 -1.99
C ALA A 112 11.60 -16.78 -2.94
N ASN A 113 10.76 -15.75 -3.13
CA ASN A 113 9.56 -15.80 -3.96
C ASN A 113 9.58 -14.71 -5.04
N PRO A 114 10.05 -15.03 -6.27
CA PRO A 114 10.13 -14.09 -7.37
C PRO A 114 8.79 -13.44 -7.74
N ARG A 115 7.68 -14.17 -7.59
CA ARG A 115 6.34 -13.68 -7.90
C ARG A 115 5.89 -12.59 -6.92
N VAL A 116 6.12 -12.79 -5.62
CA VAL A 116 5.85 -11.74 -4.61
C VAL A 116 6.73 -10.52 -4.88
N ALA A 117 8.01 -10.73 -5.21
CA ALA A 117 8.92 -9.64 -5.56
C ALA A 117 8.43 -8.84 -6.78
N GLU A 118 7.89 -9.50 -7.80
CA GLU A 118 7.31 -8.85 -8.98
C GLU A 118 6.06 -8.03 -8.64
N ILE A 119 5.11 -8.60 -7.88
CA ILE A 119 3.89 -7.89 -7.45
C ILE A 119 4.24 -6.62 -6.66
N VAL A 120 5.21 -6.71 -5.75
CA VAL A 120 5.63 -5.54 -4.96
C VAL A 120 6.30 -4.49 -5.84
N ARG A 121 7.16 -4.89 -6.79
CA ARG A 121 7.79 -3.95 -7.72
C ARG A 121 6.76 -3.23 -8.58
N GLU A 122 5.75 -3.95 -9.07
CA GLU A 122 4.69 -3.35 -9.88
C GLU A 122 3.88 -2.34 -9.07
N HIS A 123 3.46 -2.67 -7.85
CA HIS A 123 2.76 -1.72 -6.98
C HIS A 123 3.59 -0.45 -6.72
N LYS A 124 4.90 -0.58 -6.48
CA LYS A 124 5.78 0.60 -6.32
C LYS A 124 5.87 1.41 -7.61
N ALA A 125 5.98 0.75 -8.77
CA ALA A 125 6.01 1.41 -10.06
C ALA A 125 4.70 2.13 -10.38
N ASP A 126 3.55 1.55 -10.05
CA ASP A 126 2.23 2.18 -10.16
C ASP A 126 2.15 3.46 -9.34
N PHE A 127 2.57 3.42 -8.07
CA PHE A 127 2.58 4.61 -7.22
C PHE A 127 3.51 5.70 -7.76
N GLN A 128 4.69 5.34 -8.26
CA GLN A 128 5.62 6.28 -8.91
C GLN A 128 4.98 6.93 -10.16
N ARG A 129 4.30 6.15 -11.01
CA ARG A 129 3.57 6.67 -12.17
C ARG A 129 2.43 7.59 -11.76
N TYR A 130 1.71 7.24 -10.71
CA TYR A 130 0.62 8.06 -10.17
C TYR A 130 1.13 9.42 -9.69
N VAL A 131 2.19 9.46 -8.89
CA VAL A 131 2.81 10.70 -8.42
C VAL A 131 3.38 11.51 -9.59
N ALA A 132 4.00 10.86 -10.59
CA ALA A 132 4.49 11.54 -11.79
C ALA A 132 3.36 12.23 -12.57
N ARG A 133 2.19 11.60 -12.67
CA ARG A 133 1.01 12.23 -13.26
C ARG A 133 0.58 13.48 -12.50
N LEU A 134 0.51 13.42 -11.17
CA LEU A 134 0.16 14.59 -10.35
C LEU A 134 1.19 15.73 -10.49
N VAL A 135 2.48 15.39 -10.57
CA VAL A 135 3.56 16.35 -10.80
C VAL A 135 3.40 17.05 -12.15
N ALA A 136 3.08 16.28 -13.21
CA ALA A 136 2.80 16.82 -14.53
C ALA A 136 1.54 17.72 -14.54
N GLU A 137 0.48 17.33 -13.83
CA GLU A 137 -0.75 18.15 -13.67
C GLU A 137 -0.46 19.48 -12.96
N ALA A 138 0.45 19.50 -11.98
CA ALA A 138 0.98 20.72 -11.35
C ALA A 138 2.02 21.46 -12.21
N SER A 139 2.27 20.96 -13.43
CA SER A 139 3.30 21.42 -14.36
C SER A 139 4.72 21.42 -13.77
N ALA A 140 4.97 20.73 -12.65
CA ALA A 140 6.27 20.76 -11.95
C ALA A 140 7.31 19.87 -12.68
N PRO A 141 8.62 20.07 -12.46
CA PRO A 141 9.66 19.25 -13.09
C PRO A 141 9.53 17.77 -12.72
N ASP A 142 9.73 16.88 -13.70
CA ASP A 142 9.61 15.42 -13.53
C ASP A 142 10.49 14.86 -12.40
N SER A 143 11.62 15.52 -12.10
CA SER A 143 12.51 15.14 -11.01
C SER A 143 11.87 15.20 -9.62
N LEU A 144 10.76 15.94 -9.47
CA LEU A 144 10.01 16.05 -8.20
C LEU A 144 9.28 14.74 -7.86
N ALA A 145 8.78 14.01 -8.86
CA ALA A 145 7.97 12.82 -8.64
C ALA A 145 8.67 11.73 -7.80
N PRO A 146 9.90 11.28 -8.13
CA PRO A 146 10.60 10.28 -7.33
C PRO A 146 10.95 10.79 -5.93
N GLN A 147 11.14 12.11 -5.74
CA GLN A 147 11.40 12.70 -4.42
C GLN A 147 10.17 12.65 -3.52
N LEU A 148 9.00 12.97 -4.07
CA LEU A 148 7.75 12.88 -3.32
C LEU A 148 7.40 11.43 -2.97
N ALA A 149 7.58 10.52 -3.93
CA ALA A 149 7.29 9.12 -3.70
C ALA A 149 8.21 8.49 -2.64
N ILE A 150 9.51 8.79 -2.62
CA ILE A 150 10.41 8.26 -1.58
C ILE A 150 10.08 8.80 -0.19
N LEU A 151 9.61 10.05 -0.07
CA LEU A 151 9.11 10.59 1.20
C LEU A 151 7.89 9.83 1.71
N ALA A 152 6.95 9.48 0.82
CA ALA A 152 5.78 8.70 1.18
C ALA A 152 6.15 7.26 1.59
N GLU A 153 7.06 6.61 0.87
CA GLU A 153 7.56 5.26 1.23
C GLU A 153 8.30 5.26 2.59
N GLY A 154 9.13 6.28 2.82
CA GLY A 154 9.83 6.48 4.08
C GLY A 154 8.86 6.66 5.24
N ALA A 155 7.84 7.52 5.06
CA ALA A 155 6.82 7.76 6.08
C ALA A 155 6.07 6.49 6.49
N GLN A 156 5.69 5.64 5.52
CA GLN A 156 5.02 4.36 5.78
C GLN A 156 5.87 3.41 6.63
N THR A 157 7.17 3.35 6.34
CA THR A 157 8.11 2.50 7.07
C THR A 157 8.34 3.03 8.49
N THR A 158 8.56 4.34 8.63
CA THR A 158 8.80 4.98 9.94
C THR A 158 7.58 4.88 10.84
N ALA A 159 6.37 5.14 10.33
CA ALA A 159 5.13 5.07 11.11
C ALA A 159 4.89 3.67 11.67
N ALA A 160 5.20 2.62 10.89
CA ALA A 160 5.03 1.23 11.33
C ALA A 160 5.89 0.89 12.56
N ILE A 161 7.06 1.52 12.69
CA ILE A 161 8.01 1.29 13.78
C ILE A 161 7.72 2.22 14.96
N ALA A 162 7.46 3.49 14.67
CA ALA A 162 7.26 4.52 15.70
C ALA A 162 5.90 4.39 16.40
N GLY A 163 4.88 3.85 15.72
CA GLY A 163 3.52 3.76 16.25
C GLY A 163 2.82 5.10 16.37
N THR A 164 3.28 6.13 15.65
CA THR A 164 2.66 7.46 15.59
C THR A 164 2.44 7.91 14.15
N THR A 165 1.58 8.91 13.96
CA THR A 165 1.28 9.52 12.66
C THR A 165 2.29 10.60 12.25
N ASP A 166 3.27 10.93 13.12
CA ASP A 166 4.19 12.06 12.93
C ASP A 166 4.96 11.98 11.61
N ALA A 167 5.29 10.77 11.16
CA ALA A 167 6.00 10.54 9.91
C ALA A 167 5.24 11.10 8.69
N ALA A 168 3.91 11.05 8.69
CA ALA A 168 3.10 11.65 7.63
C ALA A 168 3.24 13.17 7.61
N ALA A 169 3.14 13.82 8.78
CA ALA A 169 3.27 15.27 8.91
C ALA A 169 4.69 15.74 8.53
N GLN A 170 5.72 15.01 8.93
CA GLN A 170 7.12 15.30 8.58
C GLN A 170 7.36 15.18 7.08
N ALA A 171 6.88 14.09 6.46
CA ALA A 171 6.99 13.89 5.01
C ALA A 171 6.21 14.95 4.22
N ARG A 172 5.02 15.33 4.69
CA ARG A 172 4.21 16.40 4.11
C ARG A 172 4.94 17.74 4.15
N ALA A 173 5.54 18.11 5.28
CA ALA A 173 6.28 19.35 5.42
C ALA A 173 7.52 19.39 4.48
N ALA A 174 8.24 18.28 4.36
CA ALA A 174 9.34 18.16 3.41
C ALA A 174 8.86 18.27 1.94
N ALA A 175 7.75 17.61 1.61
CA ALA A 175 7.13 17.68 0.29
C ALA A 175 6.71 19.11 -0.07
N GLU A 176 6.12 19.84 0.87
CA GLU A 176 5.70 21.23 0.68
C GLU A 176 6.88 22.15 0.32
N ILE A 177 8.02 21.98 0.98
CA ILE A 177 9.25 22.71 0.65
C ILE A 177 9.71 22.39 -0.78
N LEU A 178 9.73 21.10 -1.16
CA LEU A 178 10.16 20.67 -2.49
C LEU A 178 9.22 21.20 -3.58
N ILE A 179 7.91 21.11 -3.36
CA ILE A 179 6.88 21.60 -4.29
C ILE A 179 7.02 23.10 -4.49
N ASN A 180 7.10 23.87 -3.40
CA ASN A 180 7.24 25.33 -3.46
C ASN A 180 8.53 25.74 -4.18
N SER A 181 9.65 25.08 -3.88
CA SER A 181 10.93 25.34 -4.55
C SER A 181 10.88 25.02 -6.05
N ALA A 182 10.21 23.92 -6.42
CA ALA A 182 10.10 23.48 -7.81
C ALA A 182 9.17 24.37 -8.65
N LEU A 183 8.14 24.94 -8.04
CA LEU A 183 7.20 25.85 -8.69
C LEU A 183 7.71 27.29 -8.77
N ALA A 184 8.48 27.75 -7.78
CA ALA A 184 9.09 29.07 -7.77
C ALA A 184 10.26 29.22 -8.77
N GLY A 185 10.85 28.10 -9.22
CA GLY A 185 11.90 28.07 -10.23
C GLY A 185 11.40 28.13 -11.68
N LYS A 186 10.10 28.32 -11.89
CA LYS A 186 9.49 28.61 -13.20
C LYS A 186 9.35 30.10 -13.42
#